data_AF-A0A382IV84-F1
#
_entry.id   AF-A0A382IV84-F1
#
_cell.length_a   1.000
_cell.length_b   1.000
_cell.length_c   1.000
_cell.angle_alpha   90.00
_cell.angle_beta   90.00
_cell.angle_gamma   90.00
#
_symmetry.space_group_name_H-M   'P 1'
#
loop_
_entity.id
_entity.type
_entity.pdbx_description
1 polymer ?
#
loop_
_entity_poly.entity_id
_entity_poly.type
_entity_poly.pdbx_seq_one_letter_code
_entity_poly.pdbx_strand_id
1 'polypeptide(L)' 'MNDLAIEVQGKAIVGDDRKRLALAIERGLKDADLIVMTGGLGPTDDDITRETLATVLDAPLVERQEILSLI' A
#
# COMPACT_ATOMS: atom_id res chain seq x y z
N MET A 1 -17.27 3.79 1.31
CA MET A 1 -17.12 3.70 2.79
C MET A 1 -18.40 4.09 3.50
N ASN A 2 -19.15 5.09 3.02
CA ASN A 2 -20.44 5.50 3.57
C ASN A 2 -21.46 4.36 3.76
N ASP A 3 -21.62 3.49 2.77
CA ASP A 3 -22.56 2.34 2.87
C ASP A 3 -22.13 1.30 3.93
N LEU A 4 -20.86 1.32 4.34
CA LEU A 4 -20.31 0.52 5.42
C LEU A 4 -20.24 1.30 6.75
N ALA A 5 -20.77 2.52 6.79
CA ALA A 5 -20.68 3.45 7.92
C ALA A 5 -19.24 3.70 8.42
N ILE A 6 -18.26 3.62 7.52
CA ILE A 6 -16.85 3.94 7.81
C ILE A 6 -16.58 5.40 7.43
N GLU A 7 -16.13 6.20 8.39
CA GLU A 7 -15.72 7.58 8.16
C GLU A 7 -14.31 7.65 7.54
N VAL A 8 -14.14 8.46 6.50
CA VAL A 8 -12.84 8.67 5.85
C VAL A 8 -12.09 9.79 6.58
N GLN A 9 -11.10 9.41 7.40
CA GLN A 9 -10.29 10.35 8.17
C GLN A 9 -9.26 11.12 7.32
N GLY A 10 -8.90 10.60 6.14
CA GLY A 10 -7.90 11.24 5.29
C GLY A 10 -7.76 10.64 3.90
N LYS A 11 -7.08 11.37 3.02
CA LYS A 11 -6.69 10.94 1.67
C LYS A 11 -5.31 11.50 1.34
N ALA A 12 -4.44 10.67 0.79
CA ALA A 12 -3.14 11.06 0.27
C ALA A 12 -3.03 10.65 -1.21
N ILE A 13 -2.37 11.49 -2.01
CA ILE A 13 -1.94 11.16 -3.37
C ILE A 13 -0.43 11.32 -3.38
N VAL A 14 0.27 10.25 -3.73
CA VAL A 14 1.73 10.17 -3.66
C VAL A 14 2.22 9.64 -4.99
N GLY A 15 3.25 10.27 -5.56
CA GLY A 15 3.92 9.73 -6.76
C GLY A 15 4.86 8.58 -6.39
N ASP A 16 5.48 7.96 -7.40
CA ASP A 16 6.31 6.76 -7.25
C ASP A 16 7.72 7.07 -6.67
N ASP A 17 7.72 7.63 -5.46
CA ASP A 17 8.90 7.87 -4.63
C ASP A 17 8.78 7.08 -3.33
N ARG A 18 9.71 6.14 -3.11
CA ARG A 18 9.69 5.22 -1.95
C ARG A 18 9.63 5.95 -0.62
N LYS A 19 10.35 7.07 -0.45
CA LYS A 19 10.41 7.80 0.82
C LYS A 19 9.08 8.51 1.10
N ARG A 20 8.50 9.14 0.09
CA ARG A 20 7.19 9.80 0.22
C ARG A 20 6.08 8.79 0.48
N LEU A 21 6.13 7.64 -0.19
CA LEU A 21 5.15 6.57 0.02
C LEU A 21 5.27 5.98 1.43
N ALA A 22 6.49 5.69 1.89
CA ALA A 22 6.72 5.21 3.26
C ALA A 22 6.16 6.17 4.32
N LEU A 23 6.44 7.47 4.19
CA LEU A 23 5.93 8.49 5.11
C LEU A 23 4.40 8.56 5.13
N ALA A 24 3.75 8.39 3.97
CA ALA A 24 2.30 8.36 3.88
C ALA A 24 1.70 7.10 4.55
N ILE A 25 2.35 5.94 4.37
CA ILE A 25 1.96 4.69 5.03
C ILE A 25 2.11 4.82 6.55
N GLU A 26 3.27 5.26 7.04
CA GLU A 26 3.55 5.46 8.47
C GLU A 26 2.53 6.39 9.12
N ARG A 27 2.18 7.49 8.44
CA ARG A 27 1.14 8.39 8.92
C ARG A 27 -0.23 7.72 8.95
N GLY A 28 -0.59 6.99 7.89
CA GLY A 28 -1.84 6.22 7.86
C GLY A 28 -1.93 5.21 9.01
N LEU A 29 -0.84 4.49 9.30
CA LEU A 29 -0.77 3.50 10.38
C LEU A 29 -0.92 4.13 11.77
N LYS A 30 -0.54 5.40 11.92
CA LYS A 30 -0.69 6.15 13.16
C LYS A 30 -2.11 6.70 13.34
N ASP A 31 -2.73 7.16 12.24
CA ASP A 31 -3.92 8.00 12.29
C ASP A 31 -5.23 7.21 11.99
N ALA A 32 -5.16 5.98 11.45
CA ALA A 32 -6.33 5.23 11.00
C ALA A 32 -6.30 3.74 11.39
N ASP A 33 -7.46 3.22 11.78
CA ASP A 33 -7.67 1.78 12.03
C ASP A 33 -7.75 0.94 10.74
N LEU A 34 -8.06 1.59 9.60
CA LEU A 34 -8.15 0.96 8.28
C LEU A 34 -7.51 1.86 7.22
N ILE A 35 -6.61 1.27 6.44
CA ILE A 35 -5.96 1.93 5.30
C ILE A 35 -6.32 1.16 4.03
N VAL A 36 -6.75 1.87 3.00
CA VAL A 36 -6.95 1.34 1.66
C VAL A 36 -5.96 2.02 0.73
N MET A 37 -5.13 1.22 0.06
CA MET A 37 -4.12 1.69 -0.88
C MET A 37 -4.42 1.14 -2.28
N THR A 38 -4.13 1.94 -3.31
CA THR A 38 -4.34 1.57 -4.71
C THR A 38 -3.23 2.17 -5.59
N GLY A 39 -2.87 1.50 -6.68
CA GLY A 39 -1.82 1.95 -7.61
C GLY A 39 -0.42 1.46 -7.21
N GLY A 40 0.50 1.44 -8.18
CA GLY A 40 1.88 0.96 -7.96
C GLY A 40 2.00 -0.55 -7.71
N LEU A 41 1.09 -1.36 -8.28
CA LEU A 41 0.99 -2.82 -8.08
C LEU A 41 1.28 -3.63 -9.34
N GLY A 42 1.53 -2.98 -10.48
CA GLY A 42 1.84 -3.64 -11.73
C GLY A 42 3.26 -4.22 -11.79
N PRO A 43 3.71 -4.59 -12.99
CA PRO A 43 5.00 -5.23 -13.21
C PRO A 43 6.14 -4.27 -13.57
N THR A 44 5.92 -2.95 -13.59
CA THR A 44 6.95 -1.98 -14.02
C THR A 44 7.86 -1.56 -12.87
N ASP A 45 9.03 -1.01 -13.17
CA ASP A 45 10.03 -0.66 -12.15
C ASP A 45 9.57 0.46 -11.20
N ASP A 46 8.60 1.27 -11.63
CA ASP A 46 7.94 2.32 -10.85
C ASP A 46 6.76 1.80 -10.01
N ASP A 47 6.31 0.55 -10.18
CA ASP A 47 5.31 -0.10 -9.32
C ASP A 47 5.92 -0.54 -7.98
N ILE A 48 6.09 0.41 -7.06
CA ILE A 48 6.86 0.23 -5.82
C ILE A 48 6.01 0.03 -4.55
N THR A 49 4.70 -0.16 -4.67
CA THR A 49 3.79 -0.11 -3.51
C THR A 49 3.97 -1.30 -2.57
N ARG A 50 4.10 -2.52 -3.10
CA ARG A 50 4.21 -3.74 -2.27
C ARG A 50 5.51 -3.77 -1.48
N GLU A 51 6.61 -3.42 -2.14
CA GLU A 51 7.96 -3.42 -1.59
C GLU A 51 8.11 -2.34 -0.51
N THR A 52 7.55 -1.16 -0.75
CA THR A 52 7.55 -0.08 0.24
C THR A 52 6.73 -0.45 1.47
N LEU A 53 5.53 -1.01 1.26
CA LEU A 53 4.68 -1.47 2.36
C LEU A 53 5.35 -2.56 3.20
N ALA A 54 5.94 -3.58 2.54
CA ALA A 54 6.67 -4.65 3.19
C ALA A 54 7.83 -4.11 4.04
N THR A 55 8.56 -3.11 3.52
CA THR A 55 9.65 -2.44 4.25
C THR A 55 9.14 -1.70 5.49
N VAL A 56 8.06 -0.92 5.37
CA VAL A 56 7.49 -0.17 6.50
C VAL A 56 6.96 -1.08 7.60
N LEU A 57 6.35 -2.20 7.21
CA LEU A 57 5.80 -3.18 8.16
C LEU A 57 6.85 -4.14 8.72
N ASP A 58 8.11 -4.03 8.32
CA ASP A 58 9.18 -5.00 8.62
C ASP A 58 8.73 -6.45 8.34
N ALA A 59 8.08 -6.64 7.20
CA ALA A 59 7.47 -7.90 6.79
C ALA A 59 8.12 -8.43 5.50
N PRO A 60 8.37 -9.75 5.39
CA PRO A 60 8.93 -10.32 4.18
C PRO A 60 7.90 -10.27 3.03
N LEU A 61 8.35 -9.88 1.84
CA LEU A 61 7.60 -10.05 0.61
C LEU A 61 7.90 -11.44 0.03
N VAL A 62 6.87 -12.28 -0.12
CA VAL A 62 7.02 -13.69 -0.52
C VAL A 62 6.22 -13.95 -1.79
N GLU A 63 6.89 -14.50 -2.80
CA GLU A 63 6.24 -14.96 -4.02
C GLU A 63 5.36 -16.18 -3.73
N ARG A 64 4.16 -16.19 -4.32
CA ARG A 64 3.17 -17.26 -4.19
C ARG A 64 2.99 -17.92 -5.55
N GLN A 65 3.47 -19.16 -5.69
CA GLN A 65 3.42 -19.89 -6.97
C GLN A 65 1.99 -20.11 -7.45
N GLU A 66 1.05 -20.27 -6.53
CA GLU A 66 -0.38 -20.40 -6.82
C GLU A 66 -1.01 -19.12 -7.40
N ILE A 67 -0.41 -17.95 -7.17
CA ILE A 67 -0.83 -16.68 -7.77
C ILE A 67 -0.15 -16.51 -9.13
N LEU A 68 1.12 -16.86 -9.22
CA LEU A 68 1.90 -16.77 -10.46
C LEU A 68 1.32 -17.63 -11.58
N SER A 69 0.69 -18.77 -11.25
CA SER A 69 0.06 -19.66 -12.24
C SER A 69 -1.28 -19.13 -12.80
N LEU A 70 -1.80 -18.01 -12.30
CA LEU A 70 -3.04 -17.38 -12.78
C LEU A 70 -2.82 -16.40 -13.94
N ILE A 71 -1.57 -16.06 -14.23
CA ILE A 71 -1.15 -15.13 -15.28
C ILE A 71 -0.29 -15.84 -16.32
#